data_AF-A4YVQ1-F1
#
_entry.id   AF-A4YVQ1-F1
#
_cell.length_a   1.000
_cell.length_b   1.000
_cell.length_c   1.000
_cell.angle_alpha   90.00
_cell.angle_beta   90.00
_cell.angle_gamma   90.00
#
_symmetry.space_group_name_H-M   'P 1'
#
loop_
_entity.id
_entity.type
_entity.pdbx_description
1 polymer ?
#
loop_
_entity_poly.entity_id
_entity_poly.type
_entity_poly.pdbx_seq_one_letter_code
_entity_poly.pdbx_strand_id
1 'polypeptide(L)' 'MTIRTRKLIGAVALLLLAFAWSMMGMVLAQFPLIANSGWMQAVYYVVVGMGWVLPAMPIVSWMLRPDPAQEG' A
#
# COMPACT_ATOMS: atom_id res chain seq x y z
N MET A 1 19.06 14.66 7.36
CA MET A 1 17.63 14.70 7.76
C MET A 1 17.46 13.82 8.98
N THR A 2 16.84 14.31 10.05
CA THR A 2 16.65 13.54 11.29
C THR A 2 15.76 12.31 11.03
N ILE A 3 16.09 11.19 11.67
CA ILE A 3 15.44 9.89 11.45
C ILE A 3 13.92 9.90 11.66
N ARG A 4 13.42 10.84 12.48
CA ARG A 4 11.99 11.04 12.75
C ARG A 4 11.24 11.59 11.54
N THR A 5 11.85 12.48 10.75
CA THR A 5 11.21 13.05 9.55
C THR A 5 11.08 12.01 8.44
N ARG A 6 12.09 11.14 8.28
CA ARG A 6 12.05 10.03 7.31
C ARG A 6 10.96 9.01 7.66
N LYS A 7 10.75 8.73 8.95
CA LYS A 7 9.62 7.92 9.43
C LYS A 7 8.26 8.58 9.20
N LEU A 8 8.13 9.89 9.47
CA LEU A 8 6.88 10.61 9.21
C LEU A 8 6.53 10.64 7.71
N ILE A 9 7.51 10.92 6.84
CA ILE A 9 7.28 10.93 5.38
C ILE A 9 6.92 9.53 4.89
N GLY A 10 7.62 8.48 5.34
CA GLY A 10 7.30 7.10 4.99
C GLY A 10 5.89 6.70 5.42
N ALA A 11 5.48 7.07 6.63
CA ALA A 11 4.13 6.80 7.14
C ALA A 11 3.04 7.57 6.35
N VAL A 12 3.27 8.86 6.06
CA VAL A 12 2.33 9.66 5.25
C VAL A 12 2.24 9.13 3.82
N ALA A 13 3.37 8.75 3.21
CA ALA A 13 3.39 8.14 1.88
C ALA A 13 2.64 6.80 1.86
N LEU A 14 2.79 5.97 2.89
CA LEU A 14 2.01 4.73 3.04
C LEU A 14 0.51 5.00 3.17
N LEU A 15 0.12 6.00 3.97
CA LEU A 15 -1.28 6.39 4.12
C LEU A 15 -1.87 6.90 2.80
N LEU A 16 -1.17 7.78 2.09
CA LEU A 16 -1.60 8.27 0.78
C LEU A 16 -1.71 7.14 -0.24
N LEU A 17 -0.73 6.22 -0.25
CA LEU A 17 -0.74 5.07 -1.13
C LEU A 17 -1.91 4.14 -0.81
N ALA A 18 -2.13 3.82 0.46
CA ALA A 18 -3.26 3.00 0.91
C ALA A 18 -4.61 3.65 0.56
N PHE A 19 -4.70 4.98 0.71
CA PHE A 19 -5.91 5.74 0.38
C PHE A 19 -6.19 5.72 -1.13
N ALA A 20 -5.19 6.05 -1.95
CA ALA A 20 -5.31 6.01 -3.40
C ALA A 20 -5.64 4.58 -3.89
N TRP A 21 -5.01 3.56 -3.31
CA TRP A 21 -5.27 2.16 -3.64
C TRP A 21 -6.69 1.72 -3.27
N SER A 22 -7.19 2.12 -2.10
CA SER A 22 -8.56 1.82 -1.65
C SER A 22 -9.61 2.47 -2.55
N MET A 23 -9.39 3.73 -2.96
CA MET A 23 -10.24 4.40 -3.95
C MET A 23 -10.24 3.65 -5.28
N MET A 24 -9.06 3.25 -5.78
CA MET A 24 -8.93 2.49 -7.03
C MET A 24 -9.66 1.14 -6.94
N GLY A 25 -9.51 0.43 -5.81
CA GLY A 25 -10.20 -0.83 -5.53
C GLY A 25 -11.71 -0.69 -5.50
N MET A 26 -12.23 0.41 -4.94
CA MET A 26 -13.67 0.71 -4.93
C MET A 26 -14.23 0.93 -6.32
N VAL A 27 -13.54 1.72 -7.15
CA VAL A 27 -13.95 2.01 -8.53
C VAL A 27 -13.99 0.74 -9.37
N LEU A 28 -12.95 -0.07 -9.25
CA LEU A 28 -12.84 -1.33 -9.98
C LEU A 28 -13.86 -2.38 -9.48
N ALA A 29 -14.16 -2.44 -8.17
CA ALA A 29 -15.20 -3.32 -7.63
C ALA A 29 -16.60 -2.99 -8.14
N GLN A 30 -16.85 -1.74 -8.53
CA GLN A 30 -18.12 -1.30 -9.12
C GLN A 30 -18.32 -1.75 -10.58
N PHE A 31 -17.29 -2.32 -11.24
CA PHE A 31 -17.45 -2.76 -12.62
C PHE A 31 -18.47 -3.89 -12.73
N PRO A 32 -19.42 -3.82 -13.69
CA PRO A 32 -20.48 -4.82 -13.85
C PRO A 32 -19.95 -6.21 -14.20
N LEU A 33 -18.72 -6.32 -14.73
CA LEU A 33 -18.02 -7.58 -14.96
C LEU A 33 -17.70 -8.33 -13.65
N ILE A 34 -17.35 -7.57 -12.61
CA ILE A 34 -16.97 -8.08 -11.28
C ILE A 34 -18.22 -8.24 -10.42
N ALA A 35 -19.13 -7.26 -10.43
CA ALA A 35 -20.35 -7.26 -9.64
C ALA A 35 -21.36 -8.36 -10.04
N ASN A 36 -21.39 -8.78 -11.32
CA ASN A 36 -22.27 -9.87 -11.76
C ASN A 36 -21.73 -11.27 -11.45
N SER A 37 -20.45 -11.42 -11.10
CA SER A 37 -19.86 -12.73 -10.84
C SER A 37 -19.15 -12.79 -9.49
N GLY A 38 -19.83 -13.36 -8.49
CA GLY A 38 -19.31 -13.46 -7.12
C GLY A 38 -17.93 -14.14 -7.01
N TRP A 39 -17.62 -15.07 -7.92
CA TRP A 39 -16.28 -15.67 -8.00
C TRP A 39 -15.21 -14.66 -8.43
N MET A 40 -15.48 -13.84 -9.45
CA MET A 40 -14.55 -12.82 -9.91
C MET A 40 -14.40 -11.71 -8.89
N GLN A 41 -15.46 -11.37 -8.16
CA GLN A 41 -15.41 -10.47 -7.01
C GLN A 41 -14.47 -10.99 -5.92
N ALA A 42 -14.54 -12.29 -5.57
CA ALA A 42 -13.64 -12.89 -4.59
C ALA A 42 -12.16 -12.84 -5.06
N VAL A 43 -11.88 -13.28 -6.29
CA VAL A 43 -10.53 -13.23 -6.86
C VAL A 43 -10.02 -11.79 -6.95
N TYR A 44 -10.88 -10.86 -7.35
CA TYR A 44 -10.56 -9.44 -7.45
C TYR A 44 -10.16 -8.85 -6.09
N TYR A 45 -10.94 -9.09 -5.03
CA TYR A 45 -10.57 -8.63 -3.70
C TYR A 45 -9.25 -9.21 -3.20
N VAL A 46 -8.97 -10.49 -3.49
CA VAL A 46 -7.67 -11.11 -3.16
C VAL A 46 -6.54 -10.41 -3.93
N VAL A 47 -6.70 -10.18 -5.24
CA VAL A 47 -5.67 -9.55 -6.08
C VAL A 47 -5.45 -8.09 -5.68
N VAL A 48 -6.51 -7.32 -5.41
CA VAL A 48 -6.39 -5.94 -4.91
C VAL A 48 -5.76 -5.90 -3.52
N GLY A 49 -6.21 -6.81 -2.65
CA GLY A 49 -5.70 -6.97 -1.30
C GLY A 49 -4.28 -7.52 -1.24
N MET A 50 -3.75 -8.13 -2.29
CA MET A 50 -2.33 -8.49 -2.41
C MET A 50 -1.54 -7.45 -3.22
N GLY A 51 -2.18 -6.77 -4.16
CA GLY A 51 -1.55 -5.83 -5.07
C GLY A 51 -0.97 -4.61 -4.38
N TRP A 52 -1.53 -4.19 -3.23
CA TRP A 52 -0.97 -3.07 -2.45
C TRP A 52 0.36 -3.42 -1.77
N VAL A 53 0.70 -4.70 -1.62
CA VAL A 53 1.94 -5.14 -0.97
C VAL A 53 3.17 -4.75 -1.80
N LEU A 54 3.08 -4.86 -3.14
CA LEU A 54 4.16 -4.49 -4.07
C LEU A 54 4.63 -3.03 -3.88
N PRO A 55 3.74 -2.02 -3.88
CA PRO A 55 4.13 -0.65 -3.61
C PRO A 55 4.44 -0.36 -2.13
N ALA A 56 3.83 -1.09 -1.18
CA ALA A 56 4.10 -0.88 0.24
C ALA A 56 5.51 -1.32 0.65
N MET A 57 6.02 -2.42 0.09
CA MET A 57 7.35 -2.96 0.39
C MET A 57 8.50 -1.95 0.27
N PRO A 58 8.69 -1.25 -0.87
CA PRO A 58 9.78 -0.28 -1.01
C PRO A 58 9.64 0.89 -0.03
N ILE A 59 8.42 1.41 0.20
CA ILE A 59 8.19 2.53 1.13
C ILE A 59 8.51 2.11 2.57
N VAL A 60 8.06 0.92 2.99
CA VAL A 60 8.34 0.37 4.34
C VAL A 60 9.83 0.08 4.50
N SER A 61 10.48 -0.52 3.50
CA SER A 61 11.93 -0.81 3.55
C SER A 61 12.76 0.46 3.69
N TRP A 62 12.36 1.54 3.01
CA TRP A 62 13.00 2.84 3.11
C TRP A 62 12.78 3.50 4.46
N MET A 63 11.59 3.30 5.06
CA MET A 63 11.25 3.78 6.39
C MET A 63 11.98 3.03 7.51
N LEU A 64 12.15 1.72 7.36
CA LEU A 64 12.80 0.84 8.32
C LEU A 64 14.33 0.84 8.19
N ARG A 65 14.88 1.41 7.11
CA ARG A 65 16.33 1.47 6.89
C ARG A 65 17.02 2.16 8.08
N PRO A 66 17.86 1.45 8.86
CA PRO A 66 18.58 2.03 9.99
C PRO A 66 19.59 3.09 9.47
N ASP A 67 19.77 4.19 10.20
CA ASP A 67 20.92 5.07 9.91
C ASP A 67 22.22 4.33 10.27
N PRO A 68 23.28 4.39 9.44
CA PRO A 68 24.56 3.72 9.71
C PRO A 68 25.37 4.26 10.91
N ALA A 69 24.75 4.96 11.87
CA ALA A 69 25.47 5.76 12.87
C ALA A 69 24.95 5.61 14.30
N GLN A 70 24.51 4.40 14.68
CA GLN A 70 24.29 4.03 16.08
C GLN A 70 24.90 2.64 16.34
N GLU A 71 26.15 2.45 15.92
CA GLU A 71 27.04 1.44 16.45
C GLU A 71 28.24 2.19 17.05
N GLY A 72 28.30 2.25 18.39
CA GLY A 72 29.51 2.58 19.17
C GLY A 72 29.87 4.05 19.27
#